data_AF-A0A3D6DQ08-F1
#
_entry.id   AF-A0A3D6DQ08-F1
#
_cell.length_a   1.000
_cell.length_b   1.000
_cell.length_c   1.000
_cell.angle_alpha   90.00
_cell.angle_beta   90.00
_cell.angle_gamma   90.00
#
_symmetry.space_group_name_H-M   'P 1'
#
loop_
_entity.id
_entity.type
_entity.pdbx_description
1 polymer ?
#
loop_
_entity_poly.entity_id
_entity_poly.type
_entity_poly.pdbx_seq_one_letter_code
_entity_poly.pdbx_strand_id
1 'polypeptide(L)'
;MDEALDQRRSVAWPPAGDHATGIAIAHRDFAAARTVCSVVLNSRGIGVGVLTFERDDGEPFSGEEISTFEAVSALLGPVLDDRLELHRWLAGRLVDRLRAWWSHLKDPRRPGFRVALALATVLTIGVFALDGDYRVSARAVVEGEVQRAAVAPFDGFLREAPVRAGFVVKQGQTLASLDDRDLLVERQRWLSEREQHQGRYRDALAKHERANANVSLAQMQEAESQLALVDEKLTRANIVAPFDGIIVSGDLSQLLGSPVEQGKQLFELAPLDAYRVILKVEDRDIRDVHAGQKGTLVLTGLTGEALDFEVHNVSMAEAEDGKNVFRVEA
;
A
#
# COMPACT_ATOMS: atom_id res chain seq x y z
N MET A 1 -61.21 28.24 -14.29
CA MET A 1 -60.46 26.97 -14.42
C MET A 1 -60.35 26.25 -13.08
N ASP A 2 -59.59 26.79 -12.11
CA ASP A 2 -59.42 26.17 -10.78
C ASP A 2 -60.74 26.01 -10.02
N GLU A 3 -61.69 26.91 -10.26
CA GLU A 3 -63.06 26.87 -9.74
C GLU A 3 -63.80 25.54 -10.07
N ALA A 4 -63.51 24.89 -11.19
CA ALA A 4 -64.06 23.58 -11.55
C ALA A 4 -63.36 22.44 -10.81
N LEU A 5 -62.03 22.54 -10.62
CA LEU A 5 -61.23 21.56 -9.90
C LEU A 5 -61.56 21.53 -8.40
N ASP A 6 -61.73 22.71 -7.80
CA ASP A 6 -62.07 22.89 -6.39
C ASP A 6 -63.46 22.35 -6.07
N GLN A 7 -64.43 22.60 -6.97
CA GLN A 7 -65.80 22.06 -6.85
C GLN A 7 -65.91 20.59 -7.30
N ARG A 8 -64.87 20.04 -7.92
CA ARG A 8 -64.82 18.70 -8.53
C ARG A 8 -66.00 18.44 -9.48
N ARG A 9 -66.43 19.47 -10.20
CA ARG A 9 -67.59 19.45 -11.08
C ARG A 9 -67.34 20.31 -12.31
N SER A 10 -68.01 19.97 -13.40
CA SER A 10 -67.99 20.75 -14.63
C SER A 10 -68.70 22.09 -14.42
N VAL A 11 -68.12 23.16 -14.95
CA VAL A 11 -68.64 24.54 -14.83
C VAL A 11 -68.68 25.17 -16.21
N ALA A 12 -69.85 25.70 -16.61
CA ALA A 12 -70.05 26.35 -17.90
C ALA A 12 -70.69 27.73 -17.75
N TRP A 13 -70.28 28.66 -18.61
CA TRP A 13 -70.82 30.02 -18.71
C TRP A 13 -71.00 30.44 -20.18
N PRO A 14 -72.18 30.95 -20.61
CA PRO A 14 -73.43 31.07 -19.88
C PRO A 14 -74.04 29.72 -19.45
N PRO A 15 -74.81 29.66 -18.36
CA PRO A 15 -75.40 28.41 -17.87
C PRO A 15 -76.42 27.86 -18.88
N ALA A 16 -76.31 26.57 -19.20
CA ALA A 16 -77.21 25.89 -20.12
C ALA A 16 -77.99 24.77 -19.41
N GLY A 17 -79.32 24.90 -19.38
CA GLY A 17 -80.23 23.88 -18.84
C GLY A 17 -79.99 23.52 -17.37
N ASP A 18 -80.35 22.29 -17.01
CA ASP A 18 -80.38 21.75 -15.62
C ASP A 18 -78.98 21.50 -15.01
N HIS A 19 -77.90 21.82 -15.75
CA HIS A 19 -76.50 21.64 -15.32
C HIS A 19 -75.92 22.88 -14.61
N ALA A 20 -76.75 23.90 -14.35
CA ALA A 20 -76.38 25.18 -13.77
C ALA A 20 -76.31 25.18 -12.23
N THR A 21 -75.58 24.24 -11.61
CA THR A 21 -75.54 24.11 -10.14
C THR A 21 -74.19 24.39 -9.49
N GLY A 22 -73.22 24.94 -10.24
CA GLY A 22 -71.89 25.32 -9.74
C GLY A 22 -71.71 26.84 -9.61
N ILE A 23 -70.79 27.26 -8.74
CA ILE A 23 -70.31 28.64 -8.69
C ILE A 23 -69.42 28.85 -9.93
N ALA A 24 -69.71 29.88 -10.72
CA ALA A 24 -69.07 30.16 -12.02
C ALA A 24 -68.58 31.62 -12.13
N ILE A 25 -68.02 32.14 -11.04
CA ILE A 25 -67.61 33.55 -10.96
C ILE A 25 -66.34 33.78 -11.79
N ALA A 26 -65.32 32.95 -11.62
CA ALA A 26 -64.08 33.05 -12.38
C ALA A 26 -64.30 32.70 -13.85
N HIS A 27 -65.23 31.77 -14.14
CA HIS A 27 -65.63 31.44 -15.51
C HIS A 27 -66.35 32.57 -16.23
N ARG A 28 -67.23 33.32 -15.55
CA ARG A 28 -67.86 34.51 -16.10
C ARG A 28 -66.83 35.61 -16.41
N ASP A 29 -65.94 35.87 -15.46
CA ASP A 29 -64.94 36.93 -15.60
C ASP A 29 -63.93 36.60 -16.72
N PHE A 30 -63.61 35.32 -16.90
CA PHE A 30 -62.76 34.84 -17.99
C PHE A 30 -63.47 34.82 -19.36
N ALA A 31 -64.76 34.49 -19.39
CA ALA A 31 -65.51 34.36 -20.63
C ALA A 31 -65.68 35.68 -21.39
N ALA A 32 -65.79 36.83 -20.71
CA ALA A 32 -66.04 38.14 -21.32
C ALA A 32 -67.21 38.10 -22.34
N ALA A 33 -66.94 38.06 -23.65
CA ALA A 33 -67.93 37.94 -24.74
C ALA A 33 -68.06 36.53 -25.35
N ARG A 34 -67.28 35.57 -24.84
CA ARG A 34 -67.21 34.17 -25.29
C ARG A 34 -68.08 33.27 -24.40
N THR A 35 -68.25 32.03 -24.83
CA THR A 35 -68.80 30.96 -23.98
C THR A 35 -67.69 29.99 -23.59
N VAL A 36 -67.66 29.60 -22.32
CA VAL A 36 -66.57 28.79 -21.74
C VAL A 36 -67.16 27.63 -20.94
N CYS A 37 -66.64 26.43 -21.17
CA CYS A 37 -66.98 25.23 -20.40
C CYS A 37 -65.71 24.55 -19.92
N SER A 38 -65.56 24.36 -18.60
CA SER A 38 -64.48 23.58 -18.03
C SER A 38 -64.99 22.30 -17.41
N VAL A 39 -64.30 21.20 -17.72
CA VAL A 39 -64.61 19.85 -17.26
C VAL A 39 -63.39 19.27 -16.54
N VAL A 40 -63.61 18.60 -15.41
CA VAL A 40 -62.54 18.05 -14.58
C VAL A 40 -62.04 16.72 -15.12
N LEU A 41 -60.72 16.60 -15.30
CA LEU A 41 -60.05 15.33 -15.58
C LEU A 41 -59.91 14.54 -14.28
N ASN A 42 -60.64 13.43 -14.18
CA ASN A 42 -60.63 12.58 -12.99
C ASN A 42 -59.78 11.31 -13.22
N SER A 43 -58.89 11.00 -12.27
CA SER A 43 -58.19 9.71 -12.19
C SER A 43 -58.33 9.15 -10.77
N ARG A 44 -58.76 7.89 -10.65
CA ARG A 44 -58.92 7.18 -9.35
C ARG A 44 -59.70 7.97 -8.28
N GLY A 45 -60.68 8.78 -8.69
CA GLY A 45 -61.51 9.59 -7.79
C GLY A 45 -60.89 10.92 -7.32
N ILE A 46 -59.74 11.30 -7.88
CA ILE A 46 -59.04 12.57 -7.62
C ILE A 46 -59.04 13.39 -8.92
N GLY A 47 -59.32 14.68 -8.83
CA GLY A 47 -59.19 15.61 -9.95
C GLY A 47 -57.70 15.87 -10.24
N VAL A 48 -57.22 15.44 -11.40
CA VAL A 48 -55.81 15.55 -11.80
C VAL A 48 -55.56 16.79 -12.66
N GLY A 49 -56.61 17.35 -13.28
CA GLY A 49 -56.54 18.56 -14.07
C GLY A 49 -57.91 19.01 -14.58
N VAL A 50 -57.92 20.02 -15.45
CA VAL A 50 -59.16 20.59 -16.02
C VAL A 50 -58.97 20.80 -17.52
N LEU A 51 -59.92 20.32 -18.33
CA LEU A 51 -60.03 20.67 -19.75
C LEU A 51 -60.98 21.83 -19.90
N THR A 52 -60.61 22.83 -20.70
CA THR A 52 -61.49 23.96 -20.95
C THR A 52 -61.69 24.21 -22.43
N PHE A 53 -62.94 24.43 -22.77
CA PHE A 53 -63.43 24.67 -24.11
C PHE A 53 -63.96 26.09 -24.18
N GLU A 54 -63.53 26.82 -25.21
CA GLU A 54 -63.96 28.19 -25.51
C GLU A 54 -64.66 28.23 -26.87
N ARG A 55 -65.72 29.02 -26.99
CA ARG A 55 -66.43 29.28 -28.25
C ARG A 55 -66.73 30.78 -28.37
N ASP A 56 -66.44 31.33 -29.55
CA ASP A 56 -66.60 32.76 -29.85
C ASP A 56 -68.05 33.15 -30.22
N ASP A 57 -68.88 32.20 -30.64
CA ASP A 57 -70.20 32.46 -31.26
C ASP A 57 -71.36 32.76 -30.27
N GLY A 58 -71.07 32.99 -28.99
CA GLY A 58 -72.07 33.42 -27.99
C GLY A 58 -73.15 32.39 -27.63
N GLU A 59 -73.25 31.27 -28.34
CA GLU A 59 -74.19 30.19 -28.04
C GLU A 59 -73.75 29.37 -26.81
N PRO A 60 -74.65 29.11 -25.85
CA PRO A 60 -74.34 28.30 -24.67
C PRO A 60 -74.17 26.82 -25.05
N PHE A 61 -73.25 26.14 -24.37
CA PHE A 61 -73.01 24.70 -24.58
C PHE A 61 -74.22 23.88 -24.17
N SER A 62 -74.72 23.01 -25.04
CA SER A 62 -75.84 22.13 -24.71
C SER A 62 -75.46 21.09 -23.65
N GLY A 63 -76.46 20.58 -22.91
CA GLY A 63 -76.22 19.53 -21.91
C GLY A 63 -75.64 18.24 -22.49
N GLU A 64 -75.97 17.92 -23.74
CA GLU A 64 -75.42 16.76 -24.46
C GLU A 64 -73.93 16.97 -24.78
N GLU A 65 -73.52 18.17 -25.20
CA GLU A 65 -72.11 18.52 -25.41
C GLU A 65 -71.31 18.45 -24.10
N ILE A 66 -71.84 18.99 -23.00
CA ILE A 66 -71.17 18.94 -21.68
C ILE A 66 -70.98 17.49 -21.23
N SER A 67 -72.00 16.65 -21.37
CA SER A 67 -71.89 15.22 -21.03
C SER A 67 -70.87 14.48 -21.90
N THR A 68 -70.73 14.89 -23.17
CA THR A 68 -69.72 14.35 -24.08
C THR A 68 -68.33 14.77 -23.63
N PHE A 69 -68.12 16.04 -23.26
CA PHE A 69 -66.85 16.50 -22.72
C PHE A 69 -66.48 15.82 -21.40
N GLU A 70 -67.46 15.56 -20.53
CA GLU A 70 -67.28 14.75 -19.32
C GLU A 70 -66.83 13.34 -19.65
N ALA A 71 -67.47 12.67 -20.61
CA ALA A 71 -67.07 11.33 -21.05
C ALA A 71 -65.64 11.31 -21.61
N VAL A 72 -65.27 12.30 -22.43
CA VAL A 72 -63.90 12.42 -22.96
C VAL A 72 -62.89 12.69 -21.83
N SER A 73 -63.23 13.55 -20.87
CA SER A 73 -62.37 13.86 -19.73
C SER A 73 -62.12 12.65 -18.83
N ALA A 74 -63.14 11.80 -18.63
CA ALA A 74 -63.03 10.58 -17.85
C ALA A 74 -62.11 9.54 -18.49
N LEU A 75 -62.01 9.52 -19.82
CA LEU A 75 -61.09 8.66 -20.57
C LEU A 75 -59.66 9.23 -20.60
N LEU A 76 -59.52 10.55 -20.73
CA LEU A 76 -58.21 11.21 -20.79
C LEU A 76 -57.53 11.31 -19.42
N GLY A 77 -58.30 11.43 -18.33
CA GLY A 77 -57.79 11.61 -16.97
C GLY A 77 -56.76 10.56 -16.57
N PRO A 78 -57.07 9.25 -16.60
CA PRO A 78 -56.13 8.19 -16.25
C PRO A 78 -54.90 8.13 -17.16
N VAL A 79 -55.07 8.37 -18.47
CA VAL A 79 -53.96 8.33 -19.44
C VAL A 79 -52.97 9.46 -19.19
N LEU A 80 -53.46 10.66 -18.87
CA LEU A 80 -52.62 11.80 -18.53
C LEU A 80 -51.95 11.63 -17.17
N ASP A 81 -52.66 11.10 -16.17
CA ASP A 81 -52.12 10.81 -14.84
C ASP A 81 -50.94 9.81 -14.93
N ASP A 82 -51.12 8.71 -15.66
CA ASP A 82 -50.06 7.72 -15.87
C ASP A 82 -48.87 8.32 -16.64
N ARG A 83 -49.10 9.19 -17.64
CA ARG A 83 -48.03 9.90 -18.37
C ARG A 83 -47.29 10.90 -17.49
N LEU A 84 -48.00 11.61 -16.61
CA LEU A 84 -47.43 12.53 -15.63
C LEU A 84 -46.59 11.78 -14.58
N GLU A 85 -47.05 10.62 -14.09
CA GLU A 85 -46.26 9.76 -13.22
C GLU A 85 -44.96 9.28 -13.88
N LEU A 86 -45.02 8.94 -15.17
CA LEU A 86 -43.85 8.52 -15.95
C LEU A 86 -42.84 9.67 -16.17
N HIS A 87 -43.29 10.92 -16.32
CA HIS A 87 -42.44 12.09 -16.50
C HIS A 87 -41.95 12.73 -15.19
N ARG A 88 -42.42 12.26 -14.02
CA ARG A 88 -41.88 12.68 -12.73
C ARG A 88 -40.42 12.22 -12.59
N TRP A 89 -39.53 13.20 -12.64
CA TRP A 89 -38.09 13.05 -12.49
C TRP A 89 -37.76 12.24 -11.22
N LEU A 90 -36.73 11.39 -11.30
CA LEU A 90 -36.34 10.42 -10.25
C LEU A 90 -36.30 11.01 -8.83
N ALA A 91 -35.99 12.31 -8.71
CA ALA A 91 -35.97 13.04 -7.45
C ALA A 91 -37.34 13.13 -6.74
N GLY A 92 -38.44 13.35 -7.46
CA GLY A 92 -39.77 13.44 -6.85
C GLY A 92 -40.23 12.12 -6.23
N ARG A 93 -39.95 11.00 -6.90
CA ARG A 93 -40.25 9.64 -6.40
C ARG A 93 -39.42 9.28 -5.16
N LEU A 94 -38.19 9.78 -5.07
CA LEU A 94 -37.33 9.61 -3.89
C LEU A 94 -37.84 10.41 -2.70
N VAL A 95 -38.26 11.66 -2.90
CA VAL A 95 -38.78 12.52 -1.83
C VAL A 95 -40.08 11.97 -1.26
N ASP A 96 -41.01 11.50 -2.08
CA ASP A 96 -42.27 10.95 -1.58
C ASP A 96 -42.09 9.59 -0.90
N ARG A 97 -41.15 8.75 -1.37
CA ARG A 97 -40.77 7.52 -0.65
C ARG A 97 -40.12 7.83 0.68
N LEU A 98 -39.24 8.82 0.76
CA LEU A 98 -38.63 9.26 2.01
C LEU A 98 -39.68 9.86 2.95
N ARG A 99 -40.65 10.63 2.44
CA ARG A 99 -41.72 11.24 3.23
C ARG A 99 -42.72 10.20 3.75
N ALA A 100 -43.07 9.19 2.93
CA ALA A 100 -43.88 8.05 3.36
C ALA A 100 -43.13 7.14 4.35
N TRP A 101 -41.82 6.95 4.14
CA TRP A 101 -40.96 6.24 5.09
C TRP A 101 -40.87 6.98 6.43
N TRP A 102 -40.80 8.31 6.41
CA TRP A 102 -40.80 9.15 7.61
C TRP A 102 -42.17 9.20 8.31
N SER A 103 -43.28 9.19 7.56
CA SER A 103 -44.61 9.12 8.16
C SER A 103 -44.84 7.78 8.86
N HIS A 104 -44.30 6.68 8.31
CA HIS A 104 -44.28 5.38 8.98
C HIS A 104 -43.42 5.35 10.24
N LEU A 105 -42.34 6.15 10.32
CA LEU A 105 -41.59 6.32 11.57
C LEU A 105 -42.43 6.97 12.68
N LYS A 106 -43.32 7.91 12.33
CA LYS A 106 -44.13 8.69 13.29
C LYS A 106 -45.46 8.01 13.65
N ASP A 107 -45.93 7.05 12.87
CA ASP A 107 -47.23 6.40 13.06
C ASP A 107 -47.26 5.53 14.34
N PRO A 108 -48.06 5.87 15.37
CA PRO A 108 -48.11 5.13 16.64
C PRO A 108 -48.65 3.69 16.53
N ARG A 109 -49.26 3.33 15.39
CA ARG A 109 -49.95 2.05 15.18
C ARG A 109 -49.06 0.91 14.71
N ARG A 110 -47.76 1.14 14.43
CA ARG A 110 -46.82 0.11 13.92
C ARG A 110 -45.46 0.14 14.64
N PRO A 111 -45.38 -0.33 15.91
CA PRO A 111 -44.13 -0.29 16.68
C PRO A 111 -43.01 -1.17 16.09
N GLY A 112 -43.36 -2.21 15.31
CA GLY A 112 -42.39 -3.17 14.76
C GLY A 112 -41.33 -2.54 13.86
N PHE A 113 -41.66 -1.48 13.12
CA PHE A 113 -40.68 -0.80 12.25
C PHE A 113 -39.60 -0.05 13.06
N ARG A 114 -39.98 0.58 14.18
CA ARG A 114 -39.03 1.26 15.08
C ARG A 114 -38.09 0.26 15.75
N VAL A 115 -38.63 -0.88 16.18
CA VAL A 115 -37.83 -1.96 16.78
C VAL A 115 -36.86 -2.54 15.75
N ALA A 116 -37.30 -2.80 14.52
CA ALA A 116 -36.43 -3.29 13.45
C ALA A 116 -35.31 -2.30 13.10
N LEU A 117 -35.62 -1.00 13.04
CA LEU A 117 -34.63 0.05 12.77
C LEU A 117 -33.62 0.19 13.92
N ALA A 118 -34.09 0.17 15.16
CA ALA A 118 -33.23 0.22 16.34
C ALA A 118 -32.31 -1.01 16.40
N LEU A 119 -32.85 -2.20 16.14
CA LEU A 119 -32.08 -3.44 16.10
C LEU A 119 -31.04 -3.44 14.97
N ALA A 120 -31.41 -2.98 13.78
CA ALA A 120 -30.46 -2.82 12.67
C ALA A 120 -29.34 -1.84 13.03
N THR A 121 -29.68 -0.73 13.69
CA THR A 121 -28.69 0.30 14.10
C THR A 121 -27.74 -0.26 15.17
N VAL A 122 -28.27 -0.95 16.19
CA VAL A 122 -27.45 -1.62 17.22
C VAL A 122 -26.55 -2.69 16.59
N LEU A 123 -27.06 -3.46 15.63
CA LEU A 123 -26.28 -4.49 14.94
C LEU A 123 -25.17 -3.88 14.09
N THR A 124 -25.44 -2.79 13.37
CA THR A 124 -24.42 -2.05 12.63
C THR A 124 -23.35 -1.48 13.57
N ILE A 125 -23.74 -0.83 14.67
CA ILE A 125 -22.79 -0.32 15.67
C ILE A 125 -21.97 -1.48 16.26
N GLY A 126 -22.59 -2.62 16.56
CA GLY A 126 -21.92 -3.80 17.07
C GLY A 126 -20.86 -4.35 16.11
N VAL A 127 -21.12 -4.35 14.80
CA VAL A 127 -20.14 -4.78 13.79
C VAL A 127 -18.94 -3.83 13.71
N PHE A 128 -19.16 -2.52 13.83
CA PHE A 128 -18.06 -1.53 13.81
C PHE A 128 -17.29 -1.45 15.14
N ALA A 129 -17.87 -1.90 16.25
CA ALA A 129 -17.22 -1.88 17.57
C ALA A 129 -16.37 -3.12 17.86
N LEU A 130 -16.39 -4.13 16.99
CA LEU A 130 -15.54 -5.31 17.11
C LEU A 130 -14.20 -5.04 16.44
N ASP A 131 -13.23 -4.54 17.22
CA ASP A 131 -11.83 -4.46 16.80
C ASP A 131 -11.27 -5.89 16.71
N GLY A 132 -11.21 -6.42 15.49
CA GLY A 132 -10.51 -7.65 15.19
C GLY A 132 -9.07 -7.35 14.80
N ASP A 133 -8.11 -7.87 15.56
CA ASP A 133 -6.70 -7.82 15.19
C ASP A 133 -6.46 -8.68 13.95
N TYR A 134 -6.28 -8.05 12.79
CA TYR A 134 -5.84 -8.74 11.58
C TYR A 134 -4.35 -9.06 11.70
N ARG A 135 -3.99 -10.35 11.65
CA ARG A 135 -2.61 -10.83 11.77
C ARG A 135 -2.22 -11.61 10.53
N VAL A 136 -1.13 -11.17 9.89
CA VAL A 136 -0.50 -11.88 8.77
C VAL A 136 0.43 -12.95 9.34
N SER A 137 0.23 -14.21 8.94
CA SER A 137 1.09 -15.33 9.34
C SER A 137 2.05 -15.65 8.21
N ALA A 138 3.35 -15.68 8.51
CA ALA A 138 4.41 -15.95 7.55
C ALA A 138 5.40 -16.99 8.11
N ARG A 139 6.05 -17.75 7.22
CA ARG A 139 7.11 -18.67 7.65
C ARG A 139 8.37 -17.86 7.93
N ALA A 140 8.91 -18.00 9.13
CA ALA A 140 10.16 -17.35 9.52
C ALA A 140 11.35 -18.29 9.33
N VAL A 141 12.49 -17.74 8.86
CA VAL A 141 13.79 -18.40 8.83
C VAL A 141 14.79 -17.49 9.54
N VAL A 142 15.57 -18.05 10.45
CA VAL A 142 16.62 -17.31 11.16
C VAL A 142 17.90 -17.43 10.36
N GLU A 143 18.47 -16.28 9.95
CA GLU A 143 19.74 -16.17 9.24
C GLU A 143 20.73 -15.38 10.09
N GLY A 144 22.04 -15.64 9.96
CA GLY A 144 23.06 -14.81 10.59
C GLY A 144 23.05 -13.41 9.96
N GLU A 145 23.15 -12.36 10.77
CA GLU A 145 23.02 -10.99 10.29
C GLU A 145 24.08 -10.65 9.24
N VAL A 146 25.32 -11.12 9.39
CA VAL A 146 26.38 -10.85 8.41
C VAL A 146 27.25 -12.09 8.24
N GLN A 147 27.25 -12.67 7.05
CA GLN A 147 28.32 -13.59 6.65
C GLN A 147 29.47 -12.77 6.06
N ARG A 148 30.65 -12.90 6.65
CA ARG A 148 31.86 -12.23 6.17
C ARG A 148 32.86 -13.25 5.67
N ALA A 149 33.21 -13.15 4.39
CA ALA A 149 34.26 -13.96 3.79
C ALA A 149 35.64 -13.43 4.23
N ALA A 150 36.46 -14.32 4.78
CA ALA A 150 37.89 -14.10 4.92
C ALA A 150 38.58 -14.62 3.64
N VAL A 151 39.22 -13.73 2.91
CA VAL A 151 39.82 -14.00 1.59
C VAL A 151 41.33 -13.90 1.62
N ALA A 152 42.00 -14.55 0.68
CA ALA A 152 43.45 -14.39 0.50
C ALA A 152 43.79 -12.97 0.02
N PRO A 153 44.66 -12.22 0.72
CA PRO A 153 44.96 -10.83 0.36
C PRO A 153 45.93 -10.68 -0.81
N PHE A 154 46.69 -11.71 -1.15
CA PHE A 154 47.63 -11.78 -2.26
C PHE A 154 47.90 -13.25 -2.64
N ASP A 155 48.52 -13.47 -3.80
CA ASP A 155 48.90 -14.80 -4.28
C ASP A 155 50.02 -15.41 -3.43
N GLY A 156 49.85 -16.65 -2.97
CA GLY A 156 50.86 -17.30 -2.12
C GLY A 156 50.52 -18.75 -1.81
N PHE A 157 51.24 -19.34 -0.86
CA PHE A 157 51.00 -20.70 -0.39
C PHE A 157 50.46 -20.69 1.02
N LEU A 158 49.52 -21.59 1.32
CA LEU A 158 48.99 -21.72 2.67
C LEU A 158 50.00 -22.45 3.57
N ARG A 159 50.47 -21.80 4.64
CA ARG A 159 51.41 -22.41 5.60
C ARG A 159 50.65 -23.22 6.66
N GLU A 160 49.71 -22.57 7.34
CA GLU A 160 48.97 -23.13 8.48
C GLU A 160 47.51 -22.65 8.47
N ALA A 161 46.61 -23.51 8.94
CA ALA A 161 45.20 -23.21 9.12
C ALA A 161 44.69 -23.93 10.39
N PRO A 162 44.86 -23.33 11.58
CA PRO A 162 44.54 -23.99 12.85
C PRO A 162 43.04 -24.17 13.13
N VAL A 163 42.17 -23.53 12.34
CA VAL A 163 40.71 -23.54 12.53
C VAL A 163 39.99 -24.18 11.36
N ARG A 164 38.76 -24.64 11.62
CA ARG A 164 37.88 -25.30 10.64
C ARG A 164 36.43 -24.92 10.89
N ALA A 165 35.58 -25.20 9.91
CA ALA A 165 34.12 -25.03 10.06
C ALA A 165 33.59 -25.62 11.37
N GLY A 166 32.73 -24.85 12.04
CA GLY A 166 32.16 -25.15 13.36
C GLY A 166 32.97 -24.62 14.55
N PHE A 167 34.17 -24.06 14.36
CA PHE A 167 34.94 -23.46 15.45
C PHE A 167 34.46 -22.03 15.77
N VAL A 168 34.38 -21.72 17.06
CA VAL A 168 34.18 -20.35 17.55
C VAL A 168 35.53 -19.65 17.60
N VAL A 169 35.58 -18.44 17.06
CA VAL A 169 36.78 -17.59 16.97
C VAL A 169 36.52 -16.23 17.58
N LYS A 170 37.58 -15.63 18.11
CA LYS A 170 37.57 -14.26 18.63
C LYS A 170 38.13 -13.27 17.61
N GLN A 171 37.72 -12.01 17.71
CA GLN A 171 38.28 -10.91 16.94
C GLN A 171 39.81 -10.88 17.07
N GLY A 172 40.50 -10.80 15.94
CA GLY A 172 41.96 -10.80 15.86
C GLY A 172 42.60 -12.19 15.95
N GLN A 173 41.83 -13.27 16.16
CA GLN A 173 42.36 -14.62 16.16
C GLN A 173 42.80 -15.04 14.75
N THR A 174 43.99 -15.62 14.64
CA THR A 174 44.51 -16.14 13.36
C THR A 174 43.68 -17.33 12.88
N LEU A 175 43.15 -17.21 11.68
CA LEU A 175 42.40 -18.24 10.96
C LEU A 175 43.33 -19.06 10.05
N ALA A 176 44.24 -18.38 9.35
CA ALA A 176 45.25 -19.00 8.52
C ALA A 176 46.47 -18.09 8.37
N SER A 177 47.61 -18.69 8.04
CA SER A 177 48.84 -18.00 7.68
C SER A 177 49.26 -18.40 6.28
N LEU A 178 49.60 -17.42 5.44
CA LEU A 178 50.33 -17.64 4.19
C LEU A 178 51.82 -17.80 4.46
N ASP A 179 52.55 -18.35 3.50
CA ASP A 179 54.01 -18.44 3.54
C ASP A 179 54.63 -17.05 3.38
N ASP A 180 55.37 -16.61 4.40
CA ASP A 180 56.01 -15.30 4.48
C ASP A 180 57.51 -15.32 4.14
N ARG A 181 58.10 -16.49 3.83
CA ARG A 181 59.56 -16.63 3.66
C ARG A 181 60.12 -15.69 2.60
N ASP A 182 59.48 -15.66 1.44
CA ASP A 182 59.91 -14.82 0.32
C ASP A 182 59.75 -13.33 0.66
N LEU A 183 58.67 -12.97 1.36
CA LEU A 183 58.42 -11.60 1.83
C LEU A 183 59.45 -11.16 2.88
N LEU A 184 59.90 -12.05 3.76
CA LEU A 184 60.95 -11.74 4.75
C LEU A 184 62.31 -11.49 4.07
N VAL A 185 62.63 -12.27 3.03
CA VAL A 185 63.86 -12.05 2.23
C VAL A 185 63.76 -10.73 1.47
N GLU A 186 62.61 -10.45 0.85
CA GLU A 186 62.35 -9.20 0.14
C GLU A 186 62.44 -7.98 1.07
N ARG A 187 61.87 -8.07 2.28
CA ARG A 187 61.97 -7.04 3.33
C ARG A 187 63.42 -6.74 3.69
N GLN A 188 64.24 -7.78 3.90
CA GLN A 188 65.65 -7.62 4.24
C GLN A 188 66.44 -6.96 3.10
N ARG A 189 66.10 -7.27 1.85
CA ARG A 189 66.68 -6.62 0.67
C ARG A 189 66.37 -5.12 0.66
N TRP A 190 65.09 -4.73 0.78
CA TRP A 190 64.70 -3.31 0.77
C TRP A 190 65.26 -2.53 1.95
N LEU A 191 65.36 -3.15 3.13
CA LEU A 191 66.06 -2.56 4.29
C LEU A 191 67.52 -2.24 3.96
N SER A 192 68.24 -3.19 3.35
CA SER A 192 69.65 -3.03 2.98
C SER A 192 69.85 -1.97 1.91
N GLU A 193 68.96 -1.92 0.89
CA GLU A 193 68.99 -0.89 -0.15
C GLU A 193 68.71 0.50 0.43
N ARG A 194 67.71 0.64 1.32
CA ARG A 194 67.43 1.91 2.03
C ARG A 194 68.65 2.39 2.81
N GLU A 195 69.32 1.51 3.55
CA GLU A 195 70.53 1.84 4.31
C GLU A 195 71.70 2.25 3.40
N GLN A 196 71.86 1.57 2.26
CA GLN A 196 72.87 1.92 1.27
C GLN A 196 72.63 3.31 0.68
N HIS A 197 71.40 3.62 0.26
CA HIS A 197 71.03 4.94 -0.25
C HIS A 197 71.13 6.03 0.81
N GLN A 198 70.79 5.72 2.06
CA GLN A 198 70.98 6.62 3.19
C GLN A 198 72.47 6.95 3.41
N GLY A 199 73.36 5.97 3.31
CA GLY A 199 74.81 6.17 3.35
C GLY A 199 75.30 7.10 2.23
N ARG A 200 74.91 6.80 0.97
CA ARG A 200 75.25 7.65 -0.19
C ARG A 200 74.71 9.07 -0.07
N TYR A 201 73.50 9.24 0.47
CA TYR A 201 72.92 10.54 0.75
C TYR A 201 73.77 11.35 1.72
N ARG A 202 74.19 10.74 2.85
CA ARG A 202 75.07 11.37 3.84
C ARG A 202 76.43 11.74 3.25
N ASP A 203 77.02 10.85 2.44
CA ASP A 203 78.31 11.11 1.78
C ASP A 203 78.21 12.25 0.76
N ALA A 204 77.14 12.30 -0.05
CA ALA A 204 76.91 13.37 -1.01
C ALA A 204 76.65 14.71 -0.33
N LEU A 205 75.94 14.72 0.81
CA LEU A 205 75.79 15.91 1.65
C LEU A 205 77.15 16.38 2.20
N ALA A 206 77.99 15.48 2.71
CA ALA A 206 79.32 15.81 3.20
C ALA A 206 80.22 16.41 2.10
N LYS A 207 80.13 15.88 0.87
CA LYS A 207 80.85 16.37 -0.31
C LYS A 207 80.23 17.59 -0.98
N HIS A 208 79.09 18.10 -0.48
CA HIS A 208 78.35 19.24 -1.04
C HIS A 208 77.81 19.00 -2.47
N GLU A 209 77.62 17.75 -2.86
CA GLU A 209 77.13 17.33 -4.18
C GLU A 209 75.59 17.29 -4.20
N ARG A 210 74.95 18.46 -4.27
CA ARG A 210 73.47 18.58 -4.14
C ARG A 210 72.68 17.71 -5.13
N ALA A 211 73.14 17.58 -6.36
CA ALA A 211 72.48 16.73 -7.37
C ALA A 211 72.51 15.26 -6.95
N ASN A 212 73.66 14.75 -6.51
CA ASN A 212 73.82 13.36 -6.05
C ASN A 212 73.07 13.10 -4.74
N ALA A 213 73.01 14.09 -3.85
CA ALA A 213 72.19 14.02 -2.64
C ALA A 213 70.70 13.91 -2.98
N ASN A 214 70.19 14.72 -3.91
CA ASN A 214 68.78 14.63 -4.32
C ASN A 214 68.44 13.28 -4.96
N VAL A 215 69.32 12.74 -5.81
CA VAL A 215 69.14 11.40 -6.40
C VAL A 215 69.13 10.32 -5.31
N SER A 216 70.09 10.36 -4.38
CA SER A 216 70.17 9.36 -3.30
C SER A 216 68.96 9.45 -2.35
N LEU A 217 68.45 10.66 -2.10
CA LEU A 217 67.23 10.87 -1.32
C LEU A 217 66.01 10.26 -2.01
N ALA A 218 65.85 10.48 -3.32
CA ALA A 218 64.75 9.90 -4.09
C ALA A 218 64.80 8.36 -4.07
N GLN A 219 66.00 7.77 -4.24
CA GLN A 219 66.20 6.32 -4.15
C GLN A 219 65.92 5.77 -2.73
N MET A 220 66.31 6.52 -1.69
CA MET A 220 65.99 6.15 -0.31
C MET A 220 64.48 6.13 -0.08
N GLN A 221 63.75 7.13 -0.57
CA GLN A 221 62.28 7.20 -0.48
C GLN A 221 61.59 6.08 -1.29
N GLU A 222 62.13 5.72 -2.44
CA GLU A 222 61.66 4.58 -3.23
C GLU A 222 61.81 3.27 -2.44
N ALA A 223 63.01 3.00 -1.91
CA ALA A 223 63.26 1.80 -1.10
C ALA A 223 62.40 1.77 0.18
N GLU A 224 62.15 2.93 0.80
CA GLU A 224 61.25 3.05 1.95
C GLU A 224 59.79 2.74 1.58
N SER A 225 59.33 3.19 0.41
CA SER A 225 57.98 2.89 -0.09
C SER A 225 57.79 1.41 -0.40
N GLN A 226 58.81 0.76 -0.98
CA GLN A 226 58.80 -0.68 -1.24
C GLN A 226 58.84 -1.48 0.06
N LEU A 227 59.64 -1.05 1.03
CA LEU A 227 59.68 -1.66 2.35
C LEU A 227 58.31 -1.61 3.04
N ALA A 228 57.62 -0.45 2.99
CA ALA A 228 56.29 -0.30 3.56
C ALA A 228 55.26 -1.23 2.90
N LEU A 229 55.34 -1.43 1.57
CA LEU A 229 54.49 -2.36 0.83
C LEU A 229 54.71 -3.82 1.28
N VAL A 230 55.97 -4.22 1.47
CA VAL A 230 56.30 -5.58 1.95
C VAL A 230 55.87 -5.78 3.39
N ASP A 231 56.05 -4.78 4.26
CA ASP A 231 55.59 -4.83 5.66
C ASP A 231 54.04 -4.95 5.74
N GLU A 232 53.31 -4.29 4.83
CA GLU A 232 51.87 -4.44 4.72
C GLU A 232 51.47 -5.86 4.26
N LYS A 233 52.17 -6.41 3.25
CA LYS A 233 51.95 -7.80 2.81
C LYS A 233 52.23 -8.79 3.94
N LEU A 234 53.30 -8.62 4.70
CA LEU A 234 53.62 -9.47 5.86
C LEU A 234 52.55 -9.40 6.94
N THR A 235 52.02 -8.21 7.22
CA THR A 235 50.91 -8.04 8.17
C THR A 235 49.66 -8.77 7.68
N ARG A 236 49.35 -8.66 6.38
CA ARG A 236 48.21 -9.33 5.74
C ARG A 236 48.42 -10.83 5.51
N ALA A 237 49.65 -11.35 5.62
CA ALA A 237 49.94 -12.78 5.48
C ALA A 237 49.25 -13.61 6.57
N ASN A 238 48.97 -13.01 7.73
CA ASN A 238 48.16 -13.59 8.79
C ASN A 238 46.69 -13.18 8.60
N ILE A 239 45.86 -14.12 8.15
CA ILE A 239 44.43 -13.92 8.02
C ILE A 239 43.81 -14.05 9.40
N VAL A 240 43.27 -12.95 9.93
CA VAL A 240 42.64 -12.90 11.26
C VAL A 240 41.13 -12.71 11.16
N ALA A 241 40.41 -13.12 12.21
CA ALA A 241 38.97 -12.90 12.31
C ALA A 241 38.64 -11.41 12.52
N PRO A 242 37.74 -10.80 11.73
CA PRO A 242 37.37 -9.40 11.88
C PRO A 242 36.48 -9.10 13.11
N PHE A 243 35.78 -10.10 13.62
CA PHE A 243 34.87 -10.03 14.79
C PHE A 243 34.76 -11.39 15.48
N ASP A 244 34.17 -11.42 16.68
CA ASP A 244 33.83 -12.65 17.40
C ASP A 244 32.70 -13.40 16.68
N GLY A 245 32.88 -14.69 16.40
CA GLY A 245 31.90 -15.44 15.62
C GLY A 245 32.21 -16.92 15.49
N ILE A 246 31.45 -17.60 14.64
CA ILE A 246 31.65 -19.01 14.27
C ILE A 246 32.01 -19.12 12.79
N ILE A 247 32.89 -20.06 12.47
CA ILE A 247 33.23 -20.39 11.09
C ILE A 247 32.11 -21.25 10.51
N VAL A 248 31.40 -20.72 9.52
CA VAL A 248 30.29 -21.40 8.82
C VAL A 248 30.85 -22.41 7.83
N SER A 249 31.82 -22.00 7.02
CA SER A 249 32.42 -22.82 5.97
C SER A 249 33.92 -22.54 5.83
N GLY A 250 34.67 -23.55 5.38
CA GLY A 250 36.13 -23.52 5.22
C GLY A 250 36.83 -24.64 6.00
N ASP A 251 37.33 -25.64 5.26
CA ASP A 251 38.29 -26.62 5.76
C ASP A 251 39.50 -26.62 4.84
N LEU A 252 40.53 -25.91 5.27
CA LEU A 252 41.78 -25.77 4.52
C LEU A 252 42.82 -26.83 4.88
N SER A 253 42.48 -27.82 5.72
CA SER A 253 43.42 -28.85 6.17
C SER A 253 44.02 -29.63 4.99
N GLN A 254 43.25 -29.81 3.91
CA GLN A 254 43.69 -30.48 2.68
C GLN A 254 44.43 -29.55 1.69
N LEU A 255 44.35 -28.24 1.92
CA LEU A 255 44.93 -27.19 1.07
C LEU A 255 46.22 -26.61 1.67
N LEU A 256 46.71 -27.16 2.79
CA LEU A 256 48.01 -26.81 3.34
C LEU A 256 49.12 -27.07 2.32
N GLY A 257 49.96 -26.07 2.07
CA GLY A 257 51.00 -26.08 1.05
C GLY A 257 50.50 -25.89 -0.39
N SER A 258 49.20 -25.73 -0.61
CA SER A 258 48.65 -25.44 -1.94
C SER A 258 48.73 -23.94 -2.27
N PRO A 259 48.88 -23.57 -3.55
CA PRO A 259 48.80 -22.19 -3.97
C PRO A 259 47.38 -21.66 -3.84
N VAL A 260 47.26 -20.42 -3.39
CA VAL A 260 46.02 -19.65 -3.30
C VAL A 260 46.18 -18.35 -4.07
N GLU A 261 45.12 -17.98 -4.79
CA GLU A 261 45.05 -16.74 -5.56
C GLU A 261 44.43 -15.63 -4.71
N GLN A 262 44.81 -14.39 -4.99
CA GLN A 262 44.25 -13.21 -4.38
C GLN A 262 42.72 -13.17 -4.59
N GLY A 263 41.99 -12.90 -3.50
CA GLY A 263 40.53 -12.85 -3.51
C GLY A 263 39.86 -14.21 -3.34
N LYS A 264 40.61 -15.32 -3.34
CA LYS A 264 40.05 -16.65 -3.04
C LYS A 264 39.46 -16.67 -1.63
N GLN A 265 38.20 -17.08 -1.52
CA GLN A 265 37.53 -17.26 -0.23
C GLN A 265 38.14 -18.46 0.50
N LEU A 266 38.63 -18.20 1.70
CA LEU A 266 39.30 -19.19 2.57
C LEU A 266 38.34 -19.67 3.67
N PHE A 267 37.68 -18.72 4.33
CA PHE A 267 36.70 -19.00 5.37
C PHE A 267 35.48 -18.09 5.24
N GLU A 268 34.38 -18.52 5.83
CA GLU A 268 33.17 -17.74 6.00
C GLU A 268 32.82 -17.66 7.48
N LEU A 269 32.67 -16.45 8.00
CA LEU A 269 32.41 -16.18 9.40
C LEU A 269 31.01 -15.59 9.59
N ALA A 270 30.30 -16.04 10.61
CA ALA A 270 29.05 -15.45 11.06
C ALA A 270 29.15 -15.06 12.54
N PRO A 271 28.63 -13.88 12.94
CA PRO A 271 28.57 -13.49 14.34
C PRO A 271 27.63 -14.41 15.13
N LEU A 272 27.93 -14.62 16.42
CA LEU A 272 27.14 -15.50 17.30
C LEU A 272 25.88 -14.81 17.85
N ASP A 273 25.91 -13.48 18.03
CA ASP A 273 24.87 -12.75 18.76
C ASP A 273 24.03 -11.83 17.86
N ALA A 274 24.19 -11.96 16.54
CA ALA A 274 23.57 -11.11 15.54
C ALA A 274 22.85 -11.99 14.53
N TYR A 275 21.55 -12.18 14.77
CA TYR A 275 20.64 -12.92 13.91
C TYR A 275 19.61 -11.96 13.34
N ARG A 276 19.26 -12.15 12.06
CA ARG A 276 18.12 -11.51 11.43
C ARG A 276 17.04 -12.55 11.16
N VAL A 277 15.78 -12.16 11.27
CA VAL A 277 14.65 -13.01 10.98
C VAL A 277 14.13 -12.64 9.60
N ILE A 278 14.16 -13.61 8.68
CA ILE A 278 13.57 -13.45 7.36
C ILE A 278 12.17 -14.05 7.38
N LEU A 279 11.16 -13.20 7.26
CA LEU A 279 9.77 -13.59 7.11
C LEU A 279 9.45 -13.75 5.63
N LYS A 280 8.96 -14.93 5.26
CA LYS A 280 8.49 -15.28 3.92
C LYS A 280 7.00 -14.98 3.80
N VAL A 281 6.66 -13.77 3.37
CA VAL A 281 5.28 -13.28 3.23
C VAL A 281 4.77 -13.55 1.82
N GLU A 282 3.57 -14.12 1.67
CA GLU A 282 2.98 -14.33 0.34
C GLU A 282 2.56 -12.99 -0.29
N ASP A 283 2.62 -12.90 -1.63
CA ASP A 283 2.23 -11.70 -2.41
C ASP A 283 0.83 -11.15 -2.08
N ARG A 284 -0.09 -12.02 -1.63
CA ARG A 284 -1.45 -11.59 -1.26
C ARG A 284 -1.47 -10.68 -0.01
N ASP A 285 -0.55 -10.91 0.94
CA ASP A 285 -0.57 -10.30 2.27
C ASP A 285 0.50 -9.19 2.40
N ILE A 286 1.45 -9.11 1.46
CA ILE A 286 2.56 -8.13 1.51
C ILE A 286 2.08 -6.68 1.54
N ARG A 287 0.89 -6.40 0.98
CA ARG A 287 0.31 -5.05 0.93
C ARG A 287 0.01 -4.47 2.30
N ASP A 288 -0.20 -5.33 3.29
CA ASP A 288 -0.53 -4.92 4.65
C ASP A 288 0.72 -4.84 5.55
N VAL A 289 1.87 -5.34 5.08
CA VAL A 289 3.14 -5.38 5.82
C VAL A 289 4.02 -4.17 5.51
N HIS A 290 4.43 -3.44 6.54
CA HIS A 290 5.22 -2.21 6.42
C HIS A 290 6.37 -2.18 7.44
N ALA A 291 7.45 -1.47 7.13
CA ALA A 291 8.53 -1.21 8.08
C ALA A 291 8.01 -0.45 9.32
N GLY A 292 8.53 -0.82 10.49
CA GLY A 292 8.12 -0.33 11.82
C GLY A 292 6.97 -1.10 12.47
N GLN A 293 6.36 -2.08 11.76
CA GLN A 293 5.32 -2.92 12.35
C GLN A 293 5.92 -3.91 13.35
N LYS A 294 5.20 -4.14 14.45
CA LYS A 294 5.58 -5.12 15.45
C LYS A 294 4.93 -6.46 15.14
N GLY A 295 5.68 -7.53 15.38
CA GLY A 295 5.19 -8.89 15.25
C GLY A 295 5.69 -9.78 16.38
N THR A 296 5.15 -11.00 16.42
CA THR A 296 5.54 -12.00 17.39
C THR A 296 6.06 -13.22 16.64
N LEU A 297 7.30 -13.62 16.95
CA LEU A 297 7.97 -14.78 16.38
C LEU A 297 7.85 -15.96 17.35
N VAL A 298 7.47 -17.11 16.81
CA VAL A 298 7.47 -18.38 17.55
C VAL A 298 8.42 -19.34 16.83
N LEU A 299 9.48 -19.75 17.51
CA LEU A 299 10.49 -20.65 16.96
C LEU A 299 10.18 -22.10 17.32
N THR A 300 10.25 -23.00 16.34
CA THR A 300 9.98 -24.44 16.56
C THR A 300 10.91 -25.06 17.62
N GLY A 301 12.15 -24.56 17.75
CA GLY A 301 13.13 -25.02 18.72
C GLY A 301 13.02 -24.40 20.11
N LEU A 302 12.25 -23.32 20.27
CA LEU A 302 12.08 -22.60 21.53
C LEU A 302 10.61 -22.71 21.96
N THR A 303 10.30 -23.76 22.72
CA THR A 303 8.91 -24.07 23.09
C THR A 303 8.40 -23.08 24.13
N GLY A 304 7.40 -22.27 23.75
CA GLY A 304 6.60 -21.44 24.67
C GLY A 304 7.03 -19.98 24.82
N GLU A 305 8.17 -19.57 24.26
CA GLU A 305 8.58 -18.17 24.26
C GLU A 305 8.29 -17.52 22.91
N ALA A 306 7.45 -16.49 22.95
CA ALA A 306 7.19 -15.60 21.84
C ALA A 306 8.20 -14.44 21.91
N LEU A 307 8.95 -14.24 20.84
CA LEU A 307 9.89 -13.14 20.72
C LEU A 307 9.23 -12.00 19.95
N ASP A 308 9.18 -10.81 20.55
CA ASP A 308 8.72 -9.63 19.85
C ASP A 308 9.81 -9.16 18.87
N PHE A 309 9.40 -8.82 17.65
CA PHE A 309 10.27 -8.27 16.62
C PHE A 309 9.65 -7.03 15.98
N GLU A 310 10.47 -6.23 15.31
CA GLU A 310 10.03 -5.09 14.52
C GLU A 310 10.49 -5.26 13.07
N VAL A 311 9.59 -5.03 12.12
CA VAL A 311 9.94 -5.10 10.70
C VAL A 311 10.85 -3.96 10.34
N HIS A 312 12.08 -4.25 9.91
CA HIS A 312 13.04 -3.23 9.50
C HIS A 312 12.94 -2.90 8.02
N ASN A 313 12.78 -3.92 7.17
CA ASN A 313 12.87 -3.74 5.73
C ASN A 313 12.02 -4.77 4.96
N VAL A 314 11.51 -4.37 3.80
CA VAL A 314 10.74 -5.23 2.89
C VAL A 314 11.47 -5.29 1.55
N SER A 315 12.01 -6.47 1.22
CA SER A 315 12.78 -6.70 0.01
C SER A 315 11.91 -7.11 -1.18
N MET A 316 12.52 -7.25 -2.36
CA MET A 316 11.82 -7.65 -3.59
C MET A 316 11.34 -9.11 -3.54
N ALA A 317 10.36 -9.44 -4.38
CA ALA A 317 9.81 -10.79 -4.48
C ALA A 317 10.84 -11.78 -5.04
N GLU A 318 10.93 -12.95 -4.40
CA GLU A 318 11.61 -14.14 -4.91
C GLU A 318 10.57 -15.21 -5.27
N ALA A 319 10.81 -15.94 -6.36
CA ALA A 319 9.99 -17.07 -6.73
C ALA A 319 10.50 -18.33 -6.02
N GLU A 320 9.69 -18.88 -5.12
CA GLU A 320 10.00 -20.10 -4.38
C GLU A 320 8.83 -21.10 -4.54
N ASP A 321 9.11 -22.32 -4.98
CA ASP A 321 8.12 -23.38 -5.20
C ASP A 321 6.90 -22.98 -6.07
N GLY A 322 7.12 -22.11 -7.06
CA GLY A 322 6.06 -21.64 -7.96
C GLY A 322 5.11 -20.60 -7.35
N LYS A 323 5.44 -20.07 -6.16
CA LYS A 323 4.78 -18.93 -5.53
C LYS A 323 5.73 -17.73 -5.47
N ASN A 324 5.16 -16.53 -5.55
CA ASN A 324 5.91 -15.30 -5.28
C ASN A 324 5.86 -15.01 -3.79
N VAL A 325 7.04 -14.95 -3.18
CA VAL A 325 7.23 -14.69 -1.75
C VAL A 325 8.11 -13.46 -1.59
N PHE A 326 7.71 -12.57 -0.71
CA PHE A 326 8.50 -11.40 -0.34
C PHE A 326 9.31 -11.70 0.91
N ARG A 327 10.59 -11.32 0.88
CA ARG A 327 11.49 -11.41 2.04
C ARG A 327 11.33 -10.14 2.87
N VAL A 328 10.82 -10.28 4.08
CA VAL A 328 10.71 -9.20 5.05
C VAL A 328 11.73 -9.42 6.16
N GLU A 329 12.57 -8.42 6.40
CA GLU A 329 13.64 -8.46 7.39
C GLU A 329 13.14 -7.86 8.71
N ALA A 330 13.38 -8.60 9.80
CA ALA A 330 13.02 -8.26 11.17
C ALA A 330 14.13 -8.65 12.15
#